data_AF-A0A965END8-F1
#
_entry.id   AF-A0A965END8-F1
#
_cell.length_a   1.000
_cell.length_b   1.000
_cell.length_c   1.000
_cell.angle_alpha   90.00
_cell.angle_beta   90.00
_cell.angle_gamma   90.00
#
_symmetry.space_group_name_H-M   'P 1'
#
loop_
_entity.id
_entity.type
_entity.pdbx_description
1 polymer ?
#
loop_
_entity_poly.entity_id
_entity_poly.type
_entity_poly.pdbx_seq_one_letter_code
_entity_poly.pdbx_strand_id
1 'polypeptide(L)'
;MTAERAPFRLNFWMTVCAIPALMLLVGLGVWQLQRLEWKEAIIAERAERRAAAPIALAEVADENWKDLEHRRVTLRGRFLHDREMLVWNKVRHGQTGFDLITPLRLENGGTVLVQRGWVPRAWPTGVVHMAATRSRTSIWNTPLRGSVSR
;
A
#
# COMPACT_ATOMS: atom_id res chain seq x y z
N MET A 1 31.80 -56.18 9.93
CA MET A 1 31.05 -54.91 9.92
C MET A 1 29.62 -55.21 9.47
N THR A 2 28.76 -55.66 10.37
CA THR A 2 27.33 -55.90 10.07
C THR A 2 26.52 -54.75 10.65
N ALA A 3 25.97 -53.92 9.77
CA ALA A 3 25.11 -52.81 10.16
C ALA A 3 23.77 -53.35 10.68
N GLU A 4 23.56 -53.26 11.98
CA GLU A 4 22.29 -53.60 12.62
C GLU A 4 21.24 -52.56 12.21
N ARG A 5 20.31 -52.94 11.33
CA ARG A 5 19.17 -52.09 10.98
C ARG A 5 18.14 -52.23 12.08
N ALA A 6 18.05 -51.23 12.95
CA ALA A 6 16.99 -51.16 13.96
C ALA A 6 15.62 -51.27 13.25
N PRO A 7 14.76 -52.24 13.62
CA PRO A 7 13.43 -52.32 13.04
C PRO A 7 12.66 -51.08 13.50
N PHE A 8 12.18 -50.28 12.54
CA PHE A 8 11.36 -49.10 12.80
C PHE A 8 10.02 -49.56 13.37
N ARG A 9 9.95 -49.76 14.69
CA ARG A 9 8.73 -50.13 15.40
C ARG A 9 7.91 -48.86 15.55
N LEU A 10 6.94 -48.66 14.65
CA LEU A 10 5.92 -47.63 14.82
C LEU A 10 5.13 -47.96 16.09
N ASN A 11 5.51 -47.34 17.20
CA ASN A 11 4.80 -47.53 18.45
C ASN A 11 3.39 -46.96 18.27
N PHE A 12 2.34 -47.67 18.68
CA PHE A 12 0.94 -47.24 18.46
C PHE A 12 0.72 -45.77 18.88
N TRP A 13 1.36 -45.36 19.97
CA TRP A 13 1.35 -43.99 20.49
C TRP A 13 1.94 -42.95 19.52
N MET A 14 3.02 -43.29 18.79
CA MET A 14 3.60 -42.42 17.76
C MET A 14 2.64 -42.23 16.59
N THR A 15 1.94 -43.28 16.16
CA THR A 15 0.95 -43.20 15.07
C THR A 15 -0.25 -42.31 15.47
N VAL A 16 -0.73 -42.46 16.71
CA VAL A 16 -1.83 -41.66 17.26
C VAL A 16 -1.48 -40.18 17.34
N CYS A 17 -0.22 -39.81 17.62
CA CYS A 17 0.23 -38.41 17.58
C CYS A 17 0.57 -37.93 16.17
N ALA A 18 1.09 -38.80 15.29
CA ALA A 18 1.54 -38.42 13.96
C ALA A 18 0.38 -38.09 13.01
N ILE A 19 -0.74 -38.82 13.09
CA ILE A 19 -1.91 -38.58 12.24
C ILE A 19 -2.52 -37.17 12.45
N PRO A 20 -2.86 -36.73 13.69
CA PRO A 20 -3.41 -35.39 13.90
C PRO A 20 -2.40 -34.29 13.59
N ALA A 21 -1.10 -34.52 13.87
CA ALA A 21 -0.06 -33.59 13.46
C ALA A 21 0.00 -33.44 11.93
N LEU A 22 -0.05 -34.55 11.20
CA LEU A 22 -0.09 -34.53 9.73
C LEU A 22 -1.34 -33.83 9.20
N MET A 23 -2.52 -34.09 9.78
CA MET A 23 -3.75 -33.40 9.41
C MET A 23 -3.65 -31.89 9.64
N LEU A 24 -3.06 -31.47 10.77
CA LEU A 24 -2.83 -30.06 11.06
C LEU A 24 -1.87 -29.45 10.02
N LEU A 25 -0.76 -30.12 9.71
CA LEU A 25 0.21 -29.65 8.71
C LEU A 25 -0.42 -29.51 7.32
N VAL A 26 -1.25 -30.47 6.90
CA VAL A 26 -1.99 -30.40 5.63
C VAL A 26 -3.00 -29.25 5.66
N GLY A 27 -3.74 -29.08 6.76
CA GLY A 27 -4.67 -27.97 6.93
C GLY A 27 -3.98 -26.61 6.85
N LEU A 28 -2.83 -26.45 7.51
CA LEU A 28 -2.00 -25.26 7.38
C LEU A 28 -1.45 -25.09 5.95
N GLY A 29 -1.06 -26.17 5.27
CA GLY A 29 -0.62 -26.13 3.88
C GLY A 29 -1.70 -25.60 2.95
N VAL A 30 -2.93 -26.10 3.08
CA VAL A 30 -4.09 -25.62 2.32
C VAL A 30 -4.37 -24.15 2.63
N TRP A 31 -4.31 -23.76 3.90
CA TRP A 31 -4.48 -22.35 4.29
C TRP A 31 -3.42 -21.43 3.67
N GLN A 32 -2.16 -21.87 3.62
CA GLN A 32 -1.09 -21.12 2.95
C GLN A 32 -1.37 -20.94 1.46
N LEU A 33 -1.86 -21.98 0.77
CA LEU A 33 -2.26 -21.89 -0.65
C LEU A 33 -3.43 -20.92 -0.84
N GLN A 34 -4.49 -21.02 -0.04
CA GLN A 34 -5.62 -20.09 -0.10
C GLN A 34 -5.19 -18.63 0.17
N ARG A 35 -4.26 -18.44 1.12
CA ARG A 35 -3.72 -17.12 1.44
C ARG A 35 -2.85 -16.56 0.31
N LEU A 36 -2.18 -17.44 -0.44
CA LEU A 36 -1.45 -17.07 -1.65
C LEU A 36 -2.42 -16.63 -2.75
N GLU A 37 -3.42 -17.45 -3.07
CA GLU A 37 -4.42 -17.15 -4.11
C GLU A 37 -5.14 -15.82 -3.83
N TRP A 38 -5.51 -15.57 -2.58
CA TRP A 38 -6.12 -14.29 -2.19
C TRP A 38 -5.18 -13.09 -2.44
N LYS A 39 -3.89 -13.24 -2.13
CA LYS A 39 -2.90 -12.19 -2.42
C LYS A 39 -2.68 -12.01 -3.92
N GLU A 40 -2.63 -13.09 -4.67
CA GLU A 40 -2.48 -13.06 -6.12
C GLU A 40 -3.69 -12.40 -6.79
N ALA A 41 -4.91 -12.69 -6.33
CA ALA A 41 -6.12 -12.04 -6.81
C ALA A 41 -6.07 -10.52 -6.62
N ILE A 42 -5.62 -10.04 -5.44
CA ILE A 42 -5.44 -8.61 -5.18
C ILE A 42 -4.39 -8.00 -6.13
N ILE A 43 -3.29 -8.71 -6.39
CA ILE A 43 -2.24 -8.24 -7.29
C ILE A 43 -2.77 -8.18 -8.74
N ALA A 44 -3.52 -9.20 -9.16
CA ALA A 44 -4.12 -9.30 -10.48
C ALA A 44 -5.14 -8.18 -10.73
N GLU A 45 -6.05 -7.95 -9.78
CA GLU A 45 -7.02 -6.84 -9.85
C GLU A 45 -6.30 -5.48 -9.99
N ARG A 46 -5.27 -5.25 -9.18
CA ARG A 46 -4.46 -4.03 -9.27
C ARG A 46 -3.68 -3.94 -10.58
N ALA A 47 -3.25 -5.05 -11.16
CA ALA A 47 -2.54 -5.07 -12.43
C ALA A 47 -3.49 -4.75 -13.58
N GLU A 48 -4.70 -5.31 -13.57
CA GLU A 48 -5.75 -5.05 -14.54
C GLU A 48 -6.18 -3.58 -14.51
N ARG A 49 -6.46 -3.04 -13.32
CA ARG A 49 -6.78 -1.60 -13.16
C ARG A 49 -5.67 -0.68 -13.63
N ARG A 50 -4.40 -1.09 -13.47
CA ARG A 50 -3.23 -0.37 -13.99
C ARG A 50 -3.06 -0.50 -15.50
N ALA A 51 -3.51 -1.60 -16.11
CA ALA A 51 -3.41 -1.84 -17.54
C ALA A 51 -4.53 -1.15 -18.33
N ALA A 52 -5.65 -0.83 -17.67
CA ALA A 52 -6.77 -0.10 -18.27
C ALA A 52 -6.34 1.26 -18.87
N ALA A 53 -7.11 1.71 -19.87
CA ALA A 53 -6.87 2.97 -20.56
C ALA A 53 -6.85 4.14 -19.56
N PRO A 54 -5.89 5.09 -19.67
CA PRO A 54 -5.83 6.23 -18.79
C PRO A 54 -7.08 7.10 -18.95
N ILE A 55 -7.72 7.45 -17.83
CA ILE A 55 -8.89 8.35 -17.82
C ILE A 55 -8.42 9.77 -17.53
N ALA A 56 -8.99 10.78 -18.20
CA ALA A 56 -8.73 12.17 -17.84
C ALA A 56 -9.37 12.47 -16.48
N LEU A 57 -8.61 12.97 -15.50
CA LEU A 57 -9.19 13.25 -14.16
C LEU A 57 -10.29 14.31 -14.22
N ALA A 58 -10.26 15.20 -15.22
CA ALA A 58 -11.32 16.16 -15.46
C ALA A 58 -12.69 15.51 -15.74
N GLU A 59 -12.71 14.25 -16.19
CA GLU A 59 -13.92 13.48 -16.47
C GLU A 59 -14.37 12.66 -15.25
N VAL A 60 -13.58 12.62 -14.18
CA VAL A 60 -13.93 11.86 -12.98
C VAL A 60 -14.65 12.78 -12.00
N ALA A 61 -15.94 12.52 -11.79
CA ALA A 61 -16.75 13.22 -10.80
C ALA A 61 -16.17 13.02 -9.39
N ASP A 62 -16.23 14.08 -8.56
CA ASP A 62 -15.65 14.18 -7.21
C ASP A 62 -16.07 13.04 -6.25
N GLU A 63 -17.16 12.33 -6.55
CA GLU A 63 -17.76 11.36 -5.64
C GLU A 63 -17.17 9.94 -5.71
N ASN A 64 -16.34 9.62 -6.71
CA ASN A 64 -15.95 8.23 -6.97
C ASN A 64 -14.43 7.92 -6.95
N TRP A 65 -13.73 8.54 -5.99
CA TRP A 65 -12.28 8.36 -5.80
C TRP A 65 -11.86 6.91 -5.44
N LYS A 66 -12.75 6.11 -4.85
CA LYS A 66 -12.47 4.69 -4.53
C LYS A 66 -12.26 3.85 -5.78
N ASP A 67 -13.02 4.14 -6.83
CA ASP A 67 -12.94 3.41 -8.11
C ASP A 67 -11.69 3.80 -8.93
N LEU A 68 -11.04 4.90 -8.56
CA LEU A 68 -9.77 5.35 -9.13
C LEU A 68 -8.55 4.73 -8.46
N GLU A 69 -8.70 4.00 -7.36
CA GLU A 69 -7.57 3.35 -6.70
C GLU A 69 -6.90 2.37 -7.67
N HIS A 70 -5.59 2.56 -7.87
CA HIS A 70 -4.75 1.82 -8.82
C HIS A 70 -5.07 2.01 -10.31
N ARG A 71 -5.92 2.98 -10.70
CA ARG A 71 -6.17 3.30 -12.11
C ARG A 71 -5.18 4.35 -12.62
N ARG A 72 -4.82 4.27 -13.91
CA ARG A 72 -4.04 5.32 -14.57
C ARG A 72 -4.93 6.52 -14.89
N VAL A 73 -4.45 7.72 -14.56
CA VAL A 73 -5.13 8.98 -14.89
C VAL A 73 -4.20 9.94 -15.61
N THR A 74 -4.75 10.69 -16.56
CA THR A 74 -4.04 11.75 -17.29
C THR A 74 -4.46 13.10 -16.73
N LEU A 75 -3.46 13.91 -16.38
CA LEU A 75 -3.63 15.26 -15.83
C LEU A 75 -2.87 16.27 -16.68
N ARG A 76 -3.44 17.46 -16.84
CA ARG A 76 -2.75 18.63 -17.38
C ARG A 76 -2.82 19.77 -16.37
N GLY A 77 -1.69 20.43 -16.15
CA GLY A 77 -1.56 21.45 -15.13
C GLY A 77 -0.11 21.91 -14.97
N ARG A 78 0.10 22.79 -13.99
CA ARG A 78 1.42 23.36 -13.67
C ARG A 78 1.90 22.87 -12.31
N PHE A 79 3.12 22.33 -12.27
CA PHE A 79 3.76 21.97 -11.01
C PHE A 79 4.14 23.22 -10.23
N LEU A 80 3.77 23.23 -8.95
CA LEU A 80 4.14 24.29 -8.01
C LEU A 80 5.39 23.84 -7.25
N HIS A 81 6.56 24.02 -7.87
CA HIS A 81 7.86 23.65 -7.29
C HIS A 81 8.17 24.41 -5.99
N ASP A 82 7.55 25.57 -5.79
CA ASP A 82 7.69 26.38 -4.56
C ASP A 82 7.06 25.71 -3.32
N ARG A 83 6.25 24.66 -3.50
CA ARG A 83 5.53 23.96 -2.42
C ARG A 83 5.83 22.47 -2.40
N GLU A 84 7.04 22.07 -2.80
CA GLU A 84 7.47 20.68 -2.70
C GLU A 84 7.61 20.23 -1.25
N MET A 85 7.15 19.01 -0.99
CA MET A 85 7.18 18.38 0.32
C MET A 85 7.95 17.07 0.23
N LEU A 86 8.91 16.89 1.14
CA LEU A 86 9.54 15.59 1.36
C LEU A 86 8.81 14.90 2.50
N VAL A 87 8.14 13.80 2.19
CA VAL A 87 7.50 12.93 3.18
C VAL A 87 8.49 11.84 3.57
N TRP A 88 8.64 11.66 4.88
CA TRP A 88 9.54 10.65 5.42
C TRP A 88 9.05 9.25 5.06
N ASN A 89 9.88 8.50 4.34
CA ASN A 89 9.64 7.08 4.11
C ASN A 89 10.88 6.26 4.49
N LYS A 90 10.66 5.08 5.05
CA LYS A 90 11.71 4.24 5.64
C LYS A 90 12.69 3.74 4.57
N VAL A 91 13.88 3.39 5.07
CA VAL A 91 15.06 2.88 4.35
C VAL A 91 14.68 2.03 3.12
N ARG A 92 15.11 2.45 1.93
CA ARG A 92 14.96 1.71 0.68
C ARG A 92 16.34 1.29 0.19
N HIS A 93 16.55 -0.01 -0.04
CA HIS A 93 17.84 -0.57 -0.45
C HIS A 93 19.02 -0.18 0.47
N GLY A 94 18.79 -0.13 1.78
CA GLY A 94 19.82 0.24 2.76
C GLY A 94 20.14 1.73 2.84
N GLN A 95 19.50 2.58 2.02
CA GLN A 95 19.67 4.03 2.06
C GLN A 95 18.41 4.72 2.63
N THR A 96 18.63 5.63 3.56
CA THR A 96 17.59 6.54 4.04
C THR A 96 17.33 7.59 2.96
N GLY A 97 16.06 7.76 2.59
CA GLY A 97 15.65 8.79 1.64
C GLY A 97 14.24 9.27 1.93
N PHE A 98 13.71 10.06 1.01
CA PHE A 98 12.44 10.74 1.18
C PHE A 98 11.58 10.54 -0.07
N ASP A 99 10.27 10.52 0.11
CA ASP A 99 9.34 10.60 -1.02
C ASP A 99 9.08 12.06 -1.36
N LEU A 100 9.34 12.44 -2.61
CA LEU A 100 9.09 13.78 -3.13
C LEU A 100 7.63 13.89 -3.59
N ILE A 101 6.88 14.77 -2.94
CA ILE A 101 5.51 15.10 -3.29
C ILE A 101 5.47 16.54 -3.77
N THR A 102 5.05 16.74 -5.03
CA THR A 102 4.88 18.07 -5.63
C THR A 102 3.40 18.32 -5.89
N PRO A 103 2.82 19.42 -5.41
CA PRO A 103 1.48 19.82 -5.79
C PRO A 103 1.42 20.23 -7.26
N LEU A 104 0.47 19.65 -8.00
CA LEU A 104 0.11 20.00 -9.36
C LEU A 104 -1.19 20.82 -9.34
N ARG A 105 -1.13 22.05 -9.84
CA ARG A 105 -2.32 22.89 -10.03
C ARG A 105 -2.95 22.56 -11.38
N LEU A 106 -4.18 22.06 -11.38
CA LEU A 106 -4.93 21.78 -12.59
C LEU A 106 -5.46 23.09 -13.21
N GLU A 107 -5.71 23.07 -14.50
CA GLU A 107 -6.33 24.20 -15.23
C GLU A 107 -7.75 24.50 -14.70
N ASN A 108 -8.45 23.48 -14.22
CA ASN A 108 -9.79 23.58 -13.62
C ASN A 108 -9.79 24.16 -12.18
N GLY A 109 -8.64 24.64 -11.68
CA GLY A 109 -8.52 25.25 -10.35
C GLY A 109 -8.27 24.27 -9.19
N GLY A 110 -8.46 22.97 -9.41
CA GLY A 110 -8.13 21.92 -8.44
C GLY A 110 -6.62 21.80 -8.18
N THR A 111 -6.23 21.31 -7.00
CA THR A 111 -4.83 20.99 -6.66
C THR A 111 -4.71 19.52 -6.32
N VAL A 112 -3.85 18.80 -7.04
CA VAL A 112 -3.58 17.37 -6.83
C VAL A 112 -2.16 17.19 -6.32
N LEU A 113 -1.97 16.37 -5.30
CA LEU A 113 -0.65 16.00 -4.80
C LEU A 113 -0.10 14.84 -5.62
N VAL A 114 1.06 15.03 -6.26
CA VAL A 114 1.71 14.01 -7.08
C VAL A 114 2.99 13.54 -6.40
N GLN A 115 3.04 12.25 -6.03
CA GLN A 115 4.27 11.61 -5.58
C GLN A 115 5.16 11.31 -6.79
N ARG A 116 6.27 12.05 -6.93
CA ARG A 116 7.18 11.98 -8.08
C ARG A 116 8.21 10.86 -7.97
N GLY A 117 8.43 10.34 -6.76
CA GLY A 117 9.33 9.23 -6.51
C GLY A 117 10.21 9.43 -5.28
N TRP A 118 11.19 8.54 -5.15
CA TRP A 118 12.12 8.50 -4.04
C TRP A 118 13.39 9.28 -4.37
N VAL A 119 13.86 10.10 -3.42
CA VAL A 119 15.14 10.80 -3.50
C VAL A 119 16.04 10.41 -2.32
N PRO A 120 17.35 10.21 -2.56
CA PRO A 120 18.30 9.92 -1.50
C PRO A 120 18.47 11.13 -0.57
N ARG A 121 18.94 10.91 0.65
CA ARG A 121 19.19 11.98 1.63
C ARG A 121 20.20 13.05 1.16
N ALA A 122 21.07 12.72 0.19
CA ALA A 122 22.01 13.66 -0.43
C ALA A 122 21.41 14.42 -1.62
N TRP A 123 20.10 14.69 -1.61
CA TRP A 123 19.43 15.42 -2.70
C TRP A 123 19.74 16.93 -2.63
N PRO A 124 20.29 17.53 -3.70
CA PRO A 124 20.94 18.85 -3.63
C PRO A 124 20.03 20.08 -3.64
N THR A 125 18.71 19.96 -3.88
CA THR A 125 17.81 21.14 -3.87
C THR A 125 17.19 21.39 -2.49
N GLY A 126 17.80 22.33 -1.78
CA GLY A 126 17.51 22.73 -0.40
C GLY A 126 16.47 23.85 -0.22
N VAL A 127 15.27 23.71 -0.79
CA VAL A 127 14.10 24.44 -0.27
C VAL A 127 12.94 23.46 -0.19
N VAL A 128 12.93 22.70 0.89
CA VAL A 128 11.84 21.79 1.19
C VAL A 128 11.29 22.20 2.53
N HIS A 129 10.01 22.58 2.55
CA HIS A 129 9.27 22.59 3.79
C HIS A 129 9.18 21.13 4.23
N MET A 130 10.07 20.70 5.13
CA MET A 130 9.81 19.50 5.91
C MET A 130 8.40 19.71 6.43
N ALA A 131 7.47 18.86 6.02
CA ALA A 131 6.16 18.79 6.63
C ALA A 131 6.42 18.28 8.06
N ALA A 132 6.90 19.17 8.92
CA ALA A 132 7.00 18.95 10.34
C ALA A 132 5.55 18.76 10.77
N THR A 133 5.12 17.49 10.79
CA THR A 133 3.84 17.06 11.32
C THR A 133 3.82 17.44 12.79
N ARG A 134 3.44 18.69 13.05
CA ARG A 134 2.91 19.15 14.31
C ARG A 134 1.58 19.85 14.09
N SER A 135 0.77 19.36 13.16
CA SER A 135 -0.66 19.57 13.20
C SER A 135 -1.28 18.33 13.84
N ARG A 136 -1.54 18.45 15.15
CA ARG A 136 -2.54 17.66 15.87
C ARG A 136 -3.89 17.95 15.21
N THR A 137 -4.14 17.36 14.03
CA THR A 137 -5.46 17.40 13.41
C THR A 137 -6.22 16.25 14.05
N SER A 138 -6.99 16.58 15.09
CA SER A 138 -8.02 15.69 15.60
C SER A 138 -9.07 15.51 14.51
N ILE A 139 -8.88 14.51 13.66
CA ILE A 139 -9.89 14.04 12.71
C ILE A 139 -10.89 13.20 13.50
N TRP A 140 -11.57 13.79 14.49
CA TRP A 140 -12.73 13.19 15.13
C TRP A 140 -13.66 14.31 15.62
N ASN A 141 -14.85 14.34 15.02
CA ASN A 141 -16.06 15.04 15.44
C ASN A 141 -16.13 16.57 15.29
N THR A 142 -16.72 17.02 14.18
CA THR A 142 -17.55 18.22 14.17
C THR A 142 -18.96 17.80 13.74
N PRO A 143 -19.92 17.62 14.67
CA PRO A 143 -21.30 17.46 14.27
C PRO A 143 -21.74 18.75 13.56
N LEU A 144 -22.28 18.61 12.35
CA LEU A 144 -22.85 19.71 11.59
C LEU A 144 -23.95 20.38 12.44
N ARG A 145 -23.64 21.52 13.05
CA ARG A 145 -24.62 22.35 13.73
C ARG A 145 -25.47 23.04 12.65
N GLY A 146 -26.61 22.44 12.33
CA GLY A 146 -27.66 23.11 11.56
C GLY A 146 -28.19 24.30 12.35
N SER A 147 -27.94 25.51 11.85
CA SER A 147 -28.64 26.72 12.27
C SER A 147 -30.01 26.76 11.59
N VAL A 148 -31.07 26.42 12.33
CA VAL A 148 -32.42 26.84 11.97
C VAL A 148 -32.75 28.05 12.81
N SER A 149 -32.75 29.21 12.17
CA SER A 149 -33.36 30.43 12.68
C SER A 149 -34.88 30.25 12.71
N ARG A 150 -35.49 30.50 13.86
CA ARG A 150 -36.85 31.02 13.93
C ARG A 150 -36.97 31.93 15.14
#